data_AF-A0A172T5A0-F1
#
_entry.id   AF-A0A172T5A0-F1
#
_cell.length_a   1.000
_cell.length_b   1.000
_cell.length_c   1.000
_cell.angle_alpha   90.00
_cell.angle_beta   90.00
_cell.angle_gamma   90.00
#
_symmetry.space_group_name_H-M   'P 1'
#
loop_
_entity.id
_entity.type
_entity.pdbx_description
1 polymer ?
#
loop_
_entity_poly.entity_id
_entity_poly.type
_entity_poly.pdbx_seq_one_letter_code
_entity_poly.pdbx_strand_id
1 'polypeptide(L)'
;MEVIKVKELVEVFEELEKRYGPKWYEHVHVDVNTDTDGTIRAVVTPTIFKVSKVKESKSEEYSSELTVEKKDEHLQKTLPKIENLEEKLKEYENPRIHVTISEDEMKAYVTIIPGFEKEVPTVEELMKVLTNSGVVYGIKKDVLEKIVEEKLTYQQIIVAEGVEPTPPVDAMINYKFNTSKDFTGFDEFPRCCEGQVLAEKVPPKDGEPGKTVTGKELPSRKGKDFDLRKYAGENTKVVDNKIIATIEGQPCVDDNGVVHVRDVLVIGERDLEKSQKINFPGTIIITCNLDGAFKITAGKDLRVNGLVSGSVRIKAGRDVYIKGGFFGRGKGAIVADGSVTVQFVTEGLVIAQKDVNVQDYIMNSDVIAGRSVKVTGEGLIVGGNVKAVELIEVKSIGNKYGLATNVEVGIDFEYETTKAEITFR
;
A
#
# COMPACT_ATOMS: atom_id res chain seq x y z
N MET A 1 -6.48 -26.20 38.61
CA MET A 1 -5.86 -25.07 37.91
C MET A 1 -4.92 -24.41 38.88
N GLU A 2 -3.63 -24.64 38.70
CA GLU A 2 -2.59 -23.92 39.44
C GLU A 2 -2.09 -22.75 38.60
N VAL A 3 -1.67 -21.66 39.24
CA VAL A 3 -1.15 -20.48 38.53
C VAL A 3 0.25 -20.17 39.06
N ILE A 4 1.24 -20.18 38.16
CA ILE A 4 2.62 -19.80 38.42
C ILE A 4 2.81 -18.38 37.87
N LYS A 5 3.33 -17.47 38.70
CA LYS A 5 3.64 -16.09 38.27
C LYS A 5 5.12 -15.83 38.45
N VAL A 6 5.81 -15.50 37.37
CA VAL A 6 7.26 -15.28 37.33
C VAL A 6 7.60 -14.14 36.38
N LYS A 7 8.84 -13.63 36.46
CA LYS A 7 9.28 -12.51 35.61
C LYS A 7 9.91 -12.99 34.30
N GLU A 8 10.47 -14.19 34.29
CA GLU A 8 11.12 -14.78 33.12
C GLU A 8 10.52 -16.15 32.78
N LEU A 9 10.44 -16.47 31.48
CA LEU A 9 9.81 -17.70 31.00
C LEU A 9 10.58 -18.96 31.44
N VAL A 10 11.90 -18.84 31.62
CA VAL A 10 12.78 -19.93 32.06
C VAL A 10 12.40 -20.42 33.46
N GLU A 11 12.01 -19.50 34.36
CA GLU A 11 11.56 -19.83 35.72
C GLU A 11 10.25 -20.62 35.73
N VAL A 12 9.39 -20.48 34.71
CA VAL A 12 8.18 -21.30 34.56
C VAL A 12 8.57 -22.76 34.36
N PHE A 13 9.54 -23.03 33.49
CA PHE A 13 9.94 -24.39 33.13
C PHE A 13 10.67 -25.10 34.28
N GLU A 14 11.54 -24.40 35.00
CA GLU A 14 12.20 -24.95 36.19
C GLU A 14 11.19 -25.34 37.28
N GLU A 15 10.17 -24.51 37.51
CA GLU A 15 9.16 -24.78 38.52
C GLU A 15 8.22 -25.92 38.10
N LEU A 16 7.94 -26.07 36.80
CA LEU A 16 7.20 -27.23 36.26
C LEU A 16 7.99 -28.53 36.37
N GLU A 17 9.28 -28.50 36.05
CA GLU A 17 10.16 -29.67 36.16
C GLU A 17 10.37 -30.09 37.62
N LYS A 18 10.48 -29.13 38.54
CA LYS A 18 10.56 -29.38 39.98
C LYS A 18 9.29 -30.00 40.55
N ARG A 19 8.11 -29.61 40.04
CA ARG A 19 6.81 -30.06 40.56
C ARG A 19 6.29 -31.35 39.91
N TYR A 20 6.49 -31.51 38.61
CA TYR A 20 5.91 -32.60 37.81
C TYR A 20 6.97 -33.49 37.13
N GLY A 21 8.26 -33.23 37.37
CA GLY A 21 9.38 -34.01 36.84
C GLY A 21 9.82 -33.60 35.43
N PRO A 22 10.90 -34.21 34.90
CA PRO A 22 11.48 -33.86 33.59
C PRO A 22 10.56 -34.12 32.39
N LYS A 23 9.45 -34.84 32.60
CA LYS A 23 8.41 -35.13 31.59
C LYS A 23 7.06 -34.47 31.93
N TRP A 24 7.09 -33.31 32.58
CA TRP A 24 5.88 -32.60 33.01
C TRP A 24 4.86 -32.40 31.86
N TYR A 25 5.33 -32.19 30.62
CA TYR A 25 4.49 -32.01 29.42
C TYR A 25 3.60 -33.22 29.07
N GLU A 26 3.89 -34.42 29.60
CA GLU A 26 3.03 -35.61 29.43
C GLU A 26 1.84 -35.60 30.41
N HIS A 27 1.88 -34.77 31.45
CA HIS A 27 0.96 -34.83 32.59
C HIS A 27 0.16 -33.54 32.82
N VAL A 28 0.63 -32.40 32.29
CA VAL A 28 -0.03 -31.11 32.45
C VAL A 28 -0.04 -30.30 31.15
N HIS A 29 -1.14 -29.62 30.87
CA HIS A 29 -1.22 -28.56 29.86
C HIS A 29 -0.92 -27.22 30.52
N VAL A 30 -0.09 -26.39 29.88
CA VAL A 30 0.33 -25.10 30.44
C VAL A 30 0.02 -23.98 29.45
N ASP A 31 -0.83 -23.05 29.87
CA ASP A 31 -1.15 -21.83 29.11
C ASP A 31 -0.39 -20.64 29.70
N VAL A 32 0.46 -20.01 28.90
CA VAL A 32 1.29 -18.88 29.33
C VAL A 32 0.75 -17.57 28.75
N ASN A 33 0.37 -16.65 29.63
CA ASN A 33 -0.09 -15.30 29.27
C ASN A 33 0.78 -14.25 29.97
N THR A 34 1.05 -13.13 29.29
CA THR A 34 1.77 -11.99 29.87
C THR A 34 0.78 -10.92 30.31
N ASP A 35 0.82 -10.53 31.59
CA ASP A 35 0.00 -9.43 32.11
C ASP A 35 0.52 -8.07 31.60
N THR A 36 -0.31 -7.04 31.70
CA THR A 36 0.00 -5.64 31.34
C THR A 36 1.24 -5.07 32.05
N ASP A 37 1.61 -5.65 33.19
CA ASP A 37 2.75 -5.21 34.01
C ASP A 37 4.05 -5.96 33.65
N GLY A 38 4.06 -6.73 32.55
CA GLY A 38 5.21 -7.48 32.05
C GLY A 38 5.51 -8.78 32.81
N THR A 39 4.64 -9.19 33.74
CA THR A 39 4.78 -10.44 34.50
C THR A 39 4.16 -11.61 33.73
N ILE A 40 4.85 -12.74 33.70
CA ILE A 40 4.39 -13.96 33.01
C ILE A 40 3.53 -14.78 33.97
N ARG A 41 2.30 -15.10 33.55
CA ARG A 41 1.38 -16.00 34.23
C ARG A 41 1.24 -17.30 33.45
N ALA A 42 1.64 -18.41 34.05
CA ALA A 42 1.42 -19.74 33.52
C ALA A 42 0.29 -20.44 34.29
N VAL A 43 -0.79 -20.79 33.60
CA VAL A 43 -1.92 -21.55 34.14
C VAL A 43 -1.71 -23.03 33.81
N VAL A 44 -1.56 -23.84 34.85
CA VAL A 44 -1.31 -25.27 34.73
C VAL A 44 -2.62 -26.03 34.95
N THR A 45 -3.00 -26.81 33.95
CA THR A 45 -4.18 -27.66 33.97
C THR A 45 -3.75 -29.13 33.89
N PRO A 46 -3.97 -29.94 34.94
CA PRO A 46 -3.58 -31.34 34.91
C PRO A 46 -4.39 -32.12 33.88
N THR A 47 -3.70 -32.92 33.07
CA THR A 47 -4.30 -33.74 32.02
C THR A 47 -4.91 -34.98 32.67
N ILE A 48 -6.20 -34.92 33.02
CA ILE A 48 -6.91 -36.06 33.63
C ILE A 48 -7.15 -37.13 32.56
N PHE A 49 -6.23 -38.10 32.47
CA PHE A 49 -6.52 -39.40 31.89
C PHE A 49 -7.52 -40.13 32.79
N LYS A 50 -8.75 -40.35 32.31
CA LYS A 50 -9.64 -41.38 32.88
C LYS A 50 -9.08 -42.76 32.49
N VAL A 51 -8.13 -43.24 33.27
CA VAL A 51 -7.87 -44.68 33.39
C VAL A 51 -8.80 -45.20 34.46
N SER A 52 -9.79 -45.99 34.06
CA SER A 52 -10.53 -46.84 35.00
C SER A 52 -9.58 -47.90 35.54
N LYS A 53 -9.06 -47.69 36.76
CA LYS A 53 -8.37 -48.73 37.54
C LYS A 53 -9.33 -49.88 37.84
N VAL A 54 -8.94 -51.10 37.52
CA VAL A 54 -9.15 -52.24 38.42
C VAL A 54 -7.79 -52.63 39.00
N LYS A 55 -7.82 -52.93 40.30
CA LYS A 55 -6.73 -53.04 41.28
C LYS A 55 -5.49 -53.84 40.87
N GLU A 56 -4.34 -53.32 41.33
CA GLU A 56 -3.09 -54.05 41.51
C GLU A 56 -3.25 -55.22 42.50
N SER A 57 -2.49 -56.30 42.25
CA SER A 57 -1.52 -56.79 43.23
C SER A 57 -0.41 -57.58 42.54
N LYS A 58 0.82 -57.04 42.63
CA LYS A 58 2.18 -57.65 42.79
C LYS A 58 2.27 -59.18 42.69
N SER A 59 3.32 -59.82 42.17
CA SER A 59 4.69 -59.43 41.79
C SER A 59 5.38 -60.68 41.23
N GLU A 60 6.35 -60.43 40.35
CA GLU A 60 7.58 -61.21 40.09
C GLU A 60 7.52 -62.61 39.44
N GLU A 61 8.54 -62.78 38.60
CA GLU A 61 9.12 -63.97 37.99
C GLU A 61 8.76 -65.31 38.67
N TYR A 62 8.46 -66.33 37.86
CA TYR A 62 9.37 -67.43 37.55
C TYR A 62 8.60 -68.48 36.73
N SER A 63 9.35 -69.10 35.83
CA SER A 63 8.98 -70.21 34.95
C SER A 63 8.38 -71.42 35.68
N SER A 64 7.71 -72.25 34.87
CA SER A 64 7.48 -73.70 35.04
C SER A 64 6.60 -74.17 36.22
N GLU A 65 5.38 -74.60 35.89
CA GLU A 65 4.88 -75.99 36.04
C GLU A 65 3.34 -76.00 36.09
N LEU A 66 2.72 -76.40 34.99
CA LEU A 66 1.32 -76.82 34.96
C LEU A 66 1.24 -78.22 35.56
N THR A 67 0.72 -78.34 36.77
CA THR A 67 0.10 -79.58 37.24
C THR A 67 -1.42 -79.46 37.17
N VAL A 68 -1.97 -80.40 36.42
CA VAL A 68 -3.38 -80.70 36.19
C VAL A 68 -4.05 -81.03 37.52
N GLU A 69 -5.21 -80.43 37.82
CA GLU A 69 -6.44 -81.16 38.17
C GLU A 69 -7.61 -80.23 38.54
N LYS A 70 -8.74 -80.50 37.86
CA LYS A 70 -10.14 -80.32 38.30
C LYS A 70 -10.67 -78.89 38.47
N LYS A 71 -11.41 -78.46 37.44
CA LYS A 71 -12.74 -77.83 37.57
C LYS A 71 -13.49 -77.86 36.24
N ASP A 72 -14.07 -79.02 35.94
CA ASP A 72 -14.84 -79.35 34.73
C ASP A 72 -16.28 -78.78 34.68
N GLU A 73 -16.76 -78.01 35.66
CA GLU A 73 -18.20 -77.70 35.73
C GLU A 73 -18.59 -76.22 35.60
N HIS A 74 -17.66 -75.31 35.25
CA HIS A 74 -17.99 -73.88 35.14
C HIS A 74 -17.69 -73.20 33.80
N LEU A 75 -16.98 -73.86 32.88
CA LEU A 75 -16.65 -73.29 31.56
C LEU A 75 -17.71 -73.50 30.48
N GLN A 76 -18.71 -74.38 30.71
CA GLN A 76 -19.73 -74.68 29.69
C GLN A 76 -20.98 -73.78 29.73
N LYS A 77 -21.11 -72.87 30.71
CA LYS A 77 -22.34 -72.06 30.89
C LYS A 77 -22.28 -70.62 30.36
N THR A 78 -21.17 -70.21 29.75
CA THR A 78 -20.98 -68.84 29.24
C THR A 78 -20.48 -68.78 27.79
N LEU A 79 -20.68 -69.86 27.02
CA LEU A 79 -20.54 -69.82 25.57
C LEU A 79 -21.94 -69.54 24.98
N PRO A 80 -22.17 -68.41 24.29
CA PRO A 80 -23.37 -68.29 23.46
C PRO A 80 -23.39 -69.48 22.48
N LYS A 81 -24.56 -70.10 22.33
CA LYS A 81 -24.79 -71.21 21.39
C LYS A 81 -24.13 -70.90 20.04
N ILE A 82 -23.32 -71.84 19.56
CA ILE A 82 -22.53 -71.76 18.31
C ILE A 82 -23.42 -71.40 17.10
N GLU A 83 -24.70 -71.77 17.12
CA GLU A 83 -25.69 -71.44 16.07
C GLU A 83 -25.95 -69.94 15.87
N ASN A 84 -25.79 -69.09 16.90
CA ASN A 84 -25.99 -67.64 16.80
C ASN A 84 -24.68 -66.89 16.46
N LEU A 85 -23.55 -67.61 16.42
CA LEU A 85 -22.26 -67.10 15.94
C LEU A 85 -22.17 -67.21 14.43
N GLU A 86 -22.64 -68.30 13.82
CA GLU A 86 -22.58 -68.48 12.36
C GLU A 86 -23.39 -67.43 11.59
N GLU A 87 -24.60 -67.08 12.06
CA GLU A 87 -25.39 -66.00 11.47
C GLU A 87 -24.74 -64.62 11.67
N LYS A 88 -24.10 -64.38 12.82
CA LYS A 88 -23.35 -63.14 13.06
C LYS A 88 -22.05 -63.08 12.26
N LEU A 89 -21.39 -64.20 12.00
CA LEU A 89 -20.17 -64.27 11.19
C LEU A 89 -20.46 -63.99 9.71
N LYS A 90 -21.61 -64.43 9.18
CA LYS A 90 -22.09 -64.08 7.83
C LYS A 90 -22.16 -62.57 7.60
N GLU A 91 -22.55 -61.81 8.62
CA GLU A 91 -22.60 -60.35 8.58
C GLU A 91 -21.24 -59.65 8.46
N TYR A 92 -20.13 -60.38 8.66
CA TYR A 92 -18.74 -59.92 8.56
C TYR A 92 -17.97 -60.61 7.42
N GLU A 93 -18.62 -61.36 6.52
CA GLU A 93 -17.95 -61.99 5.37
C GLU A 93 -17.30 -60.95 4.43
N ASN A 94 -17.99 -59.82 4.23
CA ASN A 94 -17.59 -58.75 3.32
C ASN A 94 -17.10 -57.48 4.05
N PRO A 95 -16.19 -56.70 3.43
CA PRO A 95 -15.66 -55.50 4.05
C PRO A 95 -16.75 -54.43 4.19
N ARG A 96 -16.85 -53.82 5.38
CA ARG A 96 -17.80 -52.72 5.64
C ARG A 96 -17.12 -51.39 5.34
N ILE A 97 -17.70 -50.64 4.42
CA ILE A 97 -17.24 -49.30 4.05
C ILE A 97 -18.12 -48.29 4.76
N HIS A 98 -17.53 -47.49 5.65
CA HIS A 98 -18.19 -46.35 6.26
C HIS A 98 -17.73 -45.06 5.59
N VAL A 99 -18.67 -44.30 5.03
CA VAL A 99 -18.42 -42.98 4.45
C VAL A 99 -18.89 -41.93 5.45
N THR A 100 -17.99 -41.03 5.82
CA THR A 100 -18.33 -39.86 6.66
C THR A 100 -18.08 -38.61 5.83
N ILE A 101 -19.09 -37.76 5.71
CA ILE A 101 -18.96 -36.44 5.09
C ILE A 101 -18.84 -35.41 6.22
N SER A 102 -17.94 -34.44 6.08
CA SER A 102 -17.82 -33.34 7.04
C SER A 102 -19.09 -32.47 7.07
N GLU A 103 -19.35 -31.78 8.19
CA GLU A 103 -20.56 -30.96 8.36
C GLU A 103 -20.68 -29.84 7.30
N ASP A 104 -19.54 -29.34 6.81
CA ASP A 104 -19.44 -28.34 5.76
C ASP A 104 -19.58 -28.90 4.33
N GLU A 105 -19.72 -30.23 4.19
CA GLU A 105 -19.75 -30.96 2.93
C GLU A 105 -18.48 -30.75 2.06
N MET A 106 -17.38 -30.28 2.64
CA MET A 106 -16.14 -29.99 1.90
C MET A 106 -15.19 -31.18 1.81
N LYS A 107 -15.34 -32.19 2.66
CA LYS A 107 -14.49 -33.39 2.67
C LYS A 107 -15.32 -34.65 2.84
N ALA A 108 -14.96 -35.70 2.10
CA ALA A 108 -15.49 -37.03 2.32
C ALA A 108 -14.37 -37.97 2.78
N TYR A 109 -14.66 -38.72 3.82
CA TYR A 109 -13.77 -39.70 4.43
C TYR A 109 -14.32 -41.09 4.22
N VAL A 110 -13.42 -42.05 3.99
CA VAL A 110 -13.75 -43.48 3.99
C VAL A 110 -12.99 -44.16 5.12
N THR A 111 -13.70 -45.01 5.84
CA THR A 111 -13.15 -45.97 6.79
C THR A 111 -13.54 -47.37 6.36
N ILE A 112 -12.56 -48.25 6.14
CA ILE A 112 -12.78 -49.64 5.75
C ILE A 112 -12.55 -50.54 6.96
N ILE A 113 -13.54 -51.38 7.26
CA ILE A 113 -13.43 -52.49 8.21
C ILE A 113 -13.33 -53.77 7.37
N PRO A 114 -12.21 -54.52 7.44
CA PRO A 114 -11.99 -55.71 6.63
C PRO A 114 -13.00 -56.82 6.97
N GLY A 115 -13.42 -57.58 5.96
CA GLY A 115 -14.25 -58.78 6.12
C GLY A 115 -13.41 -60.04 6.29
N PHE A 116 -14.04 -61.12 6.77
CA PHE A 116 -13.37 -62.40 7.00
C PHE A 116 -13.04 -63.17 5.71
N GLU A 117 -13.87 -63.08 4.66
CA GLU A 117 -13.57 -63.70 3.35
C GLU A 117 -12.92 -62.72 2.38
N LYS A 118 -13.32 -61.44 2.44
CA LYS A 118 -12.78 -60.38 1.60
C LYS A 118 -12.20 -59.26 2.46
N GLU A 119 -10.87 -59.18 2.48
CA GLU A 119 -10.15 -58.22 3.32
C GLU A 119 -10.36 -56.77 2.89
N VAL A 120 -10.40 -56.48 1.57
CA VAL A 120 -10.54 -55.11 1.04
C VAL A 120 -11.55 -55.05 -0.11
N PRO A 121 -12.35 -53.98 -0.22
CA PRO A 121 -13.26 -53.76 -1.34
C PRO A 121 -12.51 -53.39 -2.61
N THR A 122 -13.16 -53.53 -3.77
CA THR A 122 -12.59 -53.04 -5.05
C THR A 122 -12.77 -51.53 -5.19
N VAL A 123 -11.96 -50.90 -6.05
CA VAL A 123 -12.10 -49.46 -6.37
C VAL A 123 -13.51 -49.15 -6.90
N GLU A 124 -14.11 -50.06 -7.68
CA GLU A 124 -15.47 -49.92 -8.19
C GLU A 124 -16.53 -49.98 -7.07
N GLU A 125 -16.35 -50.84 -6.08
CA GLU A 125 -17.22 -50.92 -4.90
C GLU A 125 -17.11 -49.66 -4.05
N LEU A 126 -15.90 -49.14 -3.84
CA LEU A 126 -15.67 -47.87 -3.14
C LEU A 126 -16.32 -46.70 -3.86
N MET A 127 -16.17 -46.62 -5.18
CA MET A 127 -16.81 -45.59 -6.01
C MET A 127 -18.34 -45.66 -5.94
N LYS A 128 -18.93 -46.87 -6.00
CA LYS A 128 -20.38 -47.06 -5.86
C LYS A 128 -20.88 -46.62 -4.49
N VAL A 129 -20.19 -47.01 -3.41
CA VAL A 129 -20.57 -46.63 -2.05
C VAL A 129 -20.44 -45.12 -1.85
N LEU A 130 -19.36 -44.50 -2.34
CA LEU A 130 -19.21 -43.04 -2.29
C LEU A 130 -20.33 -42.30 -3.02
N THR A 131 -20.69 -42.76 -4.23
CA THR A 131 -21.78 -42.18 -5.00
C THR A 131 -23.12 -42.36 -4.29
N ASN A 132 -23.38 -43.54 -3.72
CA ASN A 132 -24.60 -43.83 -2.95
C ASN A 132 -24.68 -43.03 -1.65
N SER A 133 -23.54 -42.69 -1.05
CA SER A 133 -23.44 -41.81 0.12
C SER A 133 -23.53 -40.32 -0.23
N GLY A 134 -23.72 -39.98 -1.52
CA GLY A 134 -23.94 -38.62 -1.99
C GLY A 134 -22.66 -37.87 -2.36
N VAL A 135 -21.51 -38.52 -2.47
CA VAL A 135 -20.25 -37.91 -2.93
C VAL A 135 -20.18 -37.97 -4.45
N VAL A 136 -20.29 -36.81 -5.11
CA VAL A 136 -20.40 -36.68 -6.58
C VAL A 136 -19.24 -35.90 -7.18
N TYR A 137 -18.52 -35.09 -6.39
CA TYR A 137 -17.47 -34.20 -6.86
C TYR A 137 -16.19 -34.33 -6.04
N GLY A 138 -15.04 -34.08 -6.69
CA GLY A 138 -13.75 -34.02 -6.01
C GLY A 138 -13.13 -35.37 -5.61
N ILE A 139 -13.64 -36.49 -6.13
CA ILE A 139 -13.15 -37.82 -5.79
C ILE A 139 -11.72 -38.03 -6.30
N LYS A 140 -10.81 -38.34 -5.39
CA LYS A 140 -9.39 -38.59 -5.68
C LYS A 140 -9.17 -40.07 -6.00
N LYS A 141 -9.25 -40.43 -7.29
CA LYS A 141 -9.09 -41.82 -7.76
C LYS A 141 -7.78 -42.46 -7.32
N ASP A 142 -6.68 -41.71 -7.39
CA ASP A 142 -5.35 -42.16 -6.98
C ASP A 142 -5.30 -42.56 -5.49
N VAL A 143 -6.10 -41.89 -4.65
CA VAL A 143 -6.19 -42.22 -3.22
C VAL A 143 -7.00 -43.50 -3.02
N LEU A 144 -8.05 -43.71 -3.81
CA LEU A 144 -8.83 -44.96 -3.77
C LEU A 144 -8.00 -46.17 -4.17
N GLU A 145 -7.18 -46.04 -5.21
CA GLU A 145 -6.25 -47.10 -5.65
C GLU A 145 -5.24 -47.42 -4.55
N LYS A 146 -4.63 -46.40 -3.94
CA LYS A 146 -3.71 -46.58 -2.79
C LYS A 146 -4.34 -47.25 -1.59
N ILE A 147 -5.59 -46.91 -1.25
CA ILE A 147 -6.31 -47.55 -0.14
C ILE A 147 -6.44 -49.05 -0.35
N VAL A 148 -6.69 -49.48 -1.60
CA VAL A 148 -6.85 -50.90 -1.95
C VAL A 148 -5.50 -51.61 -2.04
N GLU A 149 -4.48 -50.99 -2.64
CA GLU A 149 -3.13 -51.56 -2.78
C GLU A 149 -2.40 -51.70 -1.45
N GLU A 150 -2.42 -50.67 -0.62
CA GLU A 150 -1.73 -50.63 0.68
C GLU A 150 -2.58 -51.21 1.82
N LYS A 151 -3.80 -51.69 1.53
CA LYS A 151 -4.76 -52.25 2.49
C LYS A 151 -4.96 -51.36 3.73
N LEU A 152 -5.17 -50.07 3.51
CA LEU A 152 -5.35 -49.11 4.59
C LEU A 152 -6.71 -49.31 5.25
N THR A 153 -6.72 -49.96 6.42
CA THR A 153 -7.91 -50.32 7.19
C THR A 153 -7.95 -49.61 8.54
N TYR A 154 -9.16 -49.48 9.12
CA TYR A 154 -9.41 -48.84 10.42
C TYR A 154 -8.96 -47.36 10.55
N GLN A 155 -8.72 -46.68 9.43
CA GLN A 155 -8.32 -45.27 9.41
C GLN A 155 -9.32 -44.46 8.57
N GLN A 156 -9.55 -43.20 8.96
CA GLN A 156 -10.32 -42.24 8.18
C GLN A 156 -9.41 -41.58 7.13
N ILE A 157 -9.70 -41.82 5.86
CA ILE A 157 -8.88 -41.31 4.74
C ILE A 157 -9.73 -40.37 3.91
N ILE A 158 -9.20 -39.18 3.60
CA ILE A 158 -9.86 -38.21 2.72
C ILE A 158 -9.83 -38.75 1.29
N VAL A 159 -11.00 -39.05 0.75
CA VAL A 159 -11.16 -39.60 -0.59
C VAL A 159 -11.84 -38.63 -1.56
N ALA A 160 -12.44 -37.56 -1.06
CA ALA A 160 -12.93 -36.46 -1.89
C ALA A 160 -12.79 -35.11 -1.19
N GLU A 161 -12.50 -34.06 -1.97
CA GLU A 161 -12.41 -32.68 -1.50
C GLU A 161 -13.20 -31.74 -2.42
N GLY A 162 -14.01 -30.87 -1.82
CA GLY A 162 -14.68 -29.78 -2.50
C GLY A 162 -13.70 -28.68 -2.90
N VAL A 163 -14.17 -27.76 -3.74
CA VAL A 163 -13.45 -26.56 -4.16
C VAL A 163 -14.09 -25.36 -3.46
N GLU A 164 -13.30 -24.58 -2.73
CA GLU A 164 -13.80 -23.36 -2.10
C GLU A 164 -14.06 -22.25 -3.14
N PRO A 165 -15.09 -21.40 -2.94
CA PRO A 165 -15.32 -20.26 -3.80
C PRO A 165 -14.16 -19.25 -3.69
N THR A 166 -13.73 -18.69 -4.81
CA THR A 166 -12.70 -17.64 -4.80
C THR A 166 -13.34 -16.28 -4.50
N PRO A 167 -12.71 -15.41 -3.68
CA PRO A 167 -13.24 -14.09 -3.38
C PRO A 167 -13.16 -13.18 -4.62
N PRO A 168 -14.15 -12.30 -4.84
CA PRO A 168 -14.07 -11.31 -5.91
C PRO A 168 -13.01 -10.26 -5.63
N VAL A 169 -12.56 -9.61 -6.70
CA VAL A 169 -11.74 -8.40 -6.64
C VAL A 169 -12.59 -7.24 -7.15
N ASP A 170 -12.84 -6.26 -6.28
CA ASP A 170 -13.56 -5.04 -6.66
C ASP A 170 -12.74 -4.21 -7.66
N ALA A 171 -13.42 -3.41 -8.48
CA ALA A 171 -12.75 -2.47 -9.36
C ALA A 171 -11.88 -1.51 -8.54
N MET A 172 -10.72 -1.11 -9.08
CA MET A 172 -9.87 -0.10 -8.44
C MET A 172 -9.36 0.92 -9.46
N ILE A 173 -8.95 2.09 -8.97
CA ILE A 173 -8.27 3.10 -9.77
C ILE A 173 -6.77 2.96 -9.54
N ASN A 174 -6.03 2.72 -10.61
CA ASN A 174 -4.58 2.72 -10.63
C ASN A 174 -4.07 4.09 -11.07
N TYR A 175 -3.59 4.90 -10.12
CA TYR A 175 -3.00 6.21 -10.40
C TYR A 175 -1.59 6.05 -10.98
N LYS A 176 -1.31 6.75 -12.08
CA LYS A 176 -0.01 6.73 -12.80
C LYS A 176 0.93 7.85 -12.37
N PHE A 177 0.60 8.56 -11.29
CA PHE A 177 1.42 9.61 -10.70
C PHE A 177 1.51 9.41 -9.19
N ASN A 178 2.51 10.02 -8.54
CA ASN A 178 2.67 9.90 -7.10
C ASN A 178 1.53 10.66 -6.38
N THR A 179 0.69 9.92 -5.65
CA THR A 179 -0.42 10.44 -4.86
C THR A 179 -0.04 10.70 -3.41
N SER A 180 1.19 10.39 -2.98
CA SER A 180 1.60 10.62 -1.59
C SER A 180 1.62 12.11 -1.29
N LYS A 181 0.94 12.50 -0.20
CA LYS A 181 1.06 13.87 0.37
C LYS A 181 2.47 14.10 0.94
N ASP A 182 3.22 13.02 1.16
CA ASP A 182 4.61 13.03 1.60
C ASP A 182 5.55 13.04 0.39
N PHE A 183 5.95 14.24 -0.04
CA PHE A 183 7.07 14.44 -0.97
C PHE A 183 8.39 14.24 -0.20
N THR A 184 8.76 12.98 0.07
CA THR A 184 9.99 12.60 0.79
C THR A 184 11.14 12.18 -0.12
N GLY A 185 10.97 12.28 -1.44
CA GLY A 185 12.03 12.06 -2.43
C GLY A 185 12.23 13.29 -3.30
N PHE A 186 13.39 13.35 -3.96
CA PHE A 186 13.81 14.31 -4.98
C PHE A 186 12.86 14.43 -6.19
N ASP A 187 11.70 13.78 -6.17
CA ASP A 187 10.68 13.87 -7.21
C ASP A 187 9.95 15.21 -7.12
N GLU A 188 10.44 16.09 -7.98
CA GLU A 188 9.76 17.22 -8.60
C GLU A 188 8.23 17.12 -8.52
N PHE A 189 7.59 18.23 -8.15
CA PHE A 189 6.15 18.44 -8.28
C PHE A 189 5.59 17.68 -9.49
N PRO A 190 4.66 16.72 -9.29
CA PRO A 190 4.12 15.91 -10.36
C PRO A 190 3.68 16.82 -11.50
N ARG A 191 4.08 16.48 -12.71
CA ARG A 191 3.74 17.24 -13.92
C ARG A 191 3.10 16.29 -14.92
N CYS A 192 2.15 16.82 -15.67
CA CYS A 192 1.53 16.12 -16.77
C CYS A 192 1.38 17.01 -17.98
N CYS A 193 1.44 16.40 -19.16
CA CYS A 193 1.13 17.04 -20.43
C CYS A 193 -0.35 16.81 -20.80
N GLU A 194 -0.89 17.68 -21.66
CA GLU A 194 -2.20 17.44 -22.26
C GLU A 194 -2.24 16.08 -22.98
N GLY A 195 -3.31 15.31 -22.76
CA GLY A 195 -3.49 13.96 -23.29
C GLY A 195 -2.79 12.85 -22.49
N GLN A 196 -2.00 13.17 -21.47
CA GLN A 196 -1.33 12.16 -20.65
C GLN A 196 -2.32 11.37 -19.79
N VAL A 197 -2.12 10.05 -19.70
CA VAL A 197 -2.90 9.17 -18.83
C VAL A 197 -2.48 9.38 -17.38
N LEU A 198 -3.44 9.79 -16.55
CA LEU A 198 -3.24 10.06 -15.12
C LEU A 198 -3.69 8.88 -14.25
N ALA A 199 -4.75 8.20 -14.65
CA ALA A 199 -5.27 7.05 -13.92
C ALA A 199 -5.96 6.07 -14.86
N GLU A 200 -6.01 4.81 -14.44
CA GLU A 200 -6.60 3.70 -15.19
C GLU A 200 -7.48 2.85 -14.28
N LYS A 201 -8.71 2.58 -14.72
CA LYS A 201 -9.61 1.67 -14.02
C LYS A 201 -9.19 0.23 -14.29
N VAL A 202 -8.90 -0.49 -13.22
CA VAL A 202 -8.77 -1.94 -13.24
C VAL A 202 -10.20 -2.51 -13.08
N PRO A 203 -10.71 -3.27 -14.06
CA PRO A 203 -12.06 -3.82 -13.99
C PRO A 203 -12.18 -4.83 -12.84
N PRO A 204 -13.41 -5.01 -12.30
CA PRO A 204 -13.63 -5.99 -11.24
C PRO A 204 -13.44 -7.41 -11.80
N LYS A 205 -13.02 -8.33 -10.94
CA LYS A 205 -12.99 -9.77 -11.22
C LYS A 205 -14.02 -10.46 -10.33
N ASP A 206 -14.98 -11.12 -10.95
CA ASP A 206 -15.94 -11.94 -10.23
C ASP A 206 -15.24 -13.11 -9.54
N GLY A 207 -15.74 -13.46 -8.35
CA GLY A 207 -15.32 -14.68 -7.68
C GLY A 207 -15.89 -15.89 -8.40
N GLU A 208 -15.13 -16.97 -8.46
CA GLU A 208 -15.57 -18.23 -9.03
C GLU A 208 -16.36 -19.03 -7.98
N PRO A 209 -17.52 -19.60 -8.35
CA PRO A 209 -18.30 -20.42 -7.42
C PRO A 209 -17.52 -21.68 -7.03
N GLY A 210 -17.61 -22.04 -5.76
CA GLY A 210 -17.08 -23.28 -5.23
C GLY A 210 -18.05 -24.44 -5.45
N LYS A 211 -17.62 -25.64 -5.08
CA LYS A 211 -18.44 -26.85 -5.18
C LYS A 211 -18.08 -27.83 -4.08
N THR A 212 -19.07 -28.25 -3.29
CA THR A 212 -18.91 -29.25 -2.22
C THR A 212 -18.71 -30.65 -2.81
N VAL A 213 -18.29 -31.62 -1.98
CA VAL A 213 -18.17 -33.03 -2.41
C VAL A 213 -19.52 -33.65 -2.78
N THR A 214 -20.61 -33.10 -2.24
CA THR A 214 -22.01 -33.47 -2.55
C THR A 214 -22.52 -32.90 -3.87
N GLY A 215 -21.75 -32.02 -4.50
CA GLY A 215 -22.09 -31.38 -5.77
C GLY A 215 -22.93 -30.10 -5.64
N LYS A 216 -23.17 -29.62 -4.41
CA LYS A 216 -23.82 -28.33 -4.14
C LYS A 216 -22.88 -27.19 -4.53
N GLU A 217 -23.38 -26.24 -5.31
CA GLU A 217 -22.64 -25.04 -5.68
C GLU A 217 -22.58 -24.07 -4.49
N LEU A 218 -21.39 -23.56 -4.22
CA LEU A 218 -21.15 -22.51 -3.23
C LEU A 218 -21.08 -21.17 -3.99
N PRO A 219 -22.11 -20.31 -3.88
CA PRO A 219 -22.14 -19.07 -4.64
C PRO A 219 -20.99 -18.16 -4.21
N SER A 220 -20.31 -17.54 -5.18
CA SER A 220 -19.38 -16.46 -4.92
C SER A 220 -20.01 -15.10 -5.18
N ARG A 221 -19.47 -14.06 -4.52
CA ARG A 221 -19.91 -12.68 -4.72
C ARG A 221 -19.35 -12.15 -6.04
N LYS A 222 -20.12 -11.27 -6.70
CA LYS A 222 -19.64 -10.51 -7.85
C LYS A 222 -18.76 -9.35 -7.39
N GLY A 223 -17.75 -9.02 -8.18
CA GLY A 223 -16.92 -7.84 -7.92
C GLY A 223 -17.74 -6.57 -8.09
N LYS A 224 -17.58 -5.60 -7.20
CA LYS A 224 -18.25 -4.31 -7.34
C LYS A 224 -17.57 -3.47 -8.41
N ASP A 225 -18.38 -2.92 -9.30
CA ASP A 225 -17.91 -1.97 -10.29
C ASP A 225 -18.29 -0.52 -9.92
N PHE A 226 -17.55 0.45 -10.47
CA PHE A 226 -17.87 1.87 -10.35
C PHE A 226 -17.71 2.61 -11.68
N ASP A 227 -18.43 3.73 -11.82
CA ASP A 227 -18.29 4.61 -12.98
C ASP A 227 -17.06 5.51 -12.79
N LEU A 228 -16.06 5.34 -13.66
CA LEU A 228 -14.81 6.11 -13.64
C LEU A 228 -15.06 7.62 -13.84
N ARG A 229 -16.16 8.01 -14.49
CA ARG A 229 -16.52 9.42 -14.73
C ARG A 229 -16.71 10.21 -13.45
N LYS A 230 -17.09 9.56 -12.34
CA LYS A 230 -17.22 10.21 -11.03
C LYS A 230 -15.87 10.62 -10.43
N TYR A 231 -14.79 10.05 -10.93
CA TYR A 231 -13.42 10.29 -10.45
C TYR A 231 -12.61 11.17 -11.41
N ALA A 232 -13.22 11.68 -12.48
CA ALA A 232 -12.63 12.68 -13.36
C ALA A 232 -13.11 14.07 -12.93
N GLY A 233 -12.17 14.87 -12.41
CA GLY A 233 -12.40 16.24 -11.97
C GLY A 233 -12.00 17.28 -13.01
N GLU A 234 -11.72 18.48 -12.53
CA GLU A 234 -11.31 19.62 -13.35
C GLU A 234 -10.08 19.32 -14.21
N ASN A 235 -10.14 19.78 -15.46
CA ASN A 235 -9.08 19.62 -16.45
C ASN A 235 -8.67 18.16 -16.72
N THR A 236 -9.62 17.24 -16.55
CA THR A 236 -9.47 15.83 -16.91
C THR A 236 -10.64 15.36 -17.76
N LYS A 237 -10.43 14.26 -18.49
CA LYS A 237 -11.45 13.61 -19.30
C LYS A 237 -11.32 12.11 -19.19
N VAL A 238 -12.46 11.40 -19.18
CA VAL A 238 -12.47 9.95 -19.30
C VAL A 238 -12.47 9.55 -20.78
N VAL A 239 -11.52 8.73 -21.17
CA VAL A 239 -11.46 8.04 -22.46
C VAL A 239 -11.33 6.55 -22.18
N ASP A 240 -12.33 5.78 -22.59
CA ASP A 240 -12.49 4.36 -22.25
C ASP A 240 -12.46 4.12 -20.73
N ASN A 241 -11.44 3.41 -20.24
CA ASN A 241 -11.20 3.13 -18.82
C ASN A 241 -10.04 3.96 -18.25
N LYS A 242 -9.71 5.09 -18.86
CA LYS A 242 -8.58 5.95 -18.48
C LYS A 242 -9.03 7.38 -18.22
N ILE A 243 -8.43 7.99 -17.21
CA ILE A 243 -8.52 9.43 -16.97
C ILE A 243 -7.28 10.07 -17.61
N ILE A 244 -7.51 10.99 -18.56
CA ILE A 244 -6.47 11.75 -19.24
C ILE A 244 -6.51 13.23 -18.84
N ALA A 245 -5.36 13.88 -18.84
CA ALA A 245 -5.25 15.33 -18.66
C ALA A 245 -5.77 16.06 -19.91
N THR A 246 -6.48 17.18 -19.73
CA THR A 246 -6.90 18.05 -20.84
C THR A 246 -6.04 19.30 -20.99
N ILE A 247 -5.14 19.54 -20.03
CA ILE A 247 -4.18 20.66 -20.06
C ILE A 247 -2.84 20.17 -19.48
N GLU A 248 -1.78 20.94 -19.69
CA GLU A 248 -0.53 20.77 -18.96
C GLU A 248 -0.63 21.37 -17.55
N GLY A 249 -0.11 20.67 -16.55
CA GLY A 249 -0.16 21.13 -15.16
C GLY A 249 0.26 20.08 -14.14
N GLN A 250 -0.17 20.29 -12.89
CA GLN A 250 0.07 19.38 -11.78
C GLN A 250 -1.14 18.47 -11.54
N PRO A 251 -1.01 17.14 -11.71
CA PRO A 251 -2.06 16.21 -11.32
C PRO A 251 -2.15 16.12 -9.79
N CYS A 252 -3.37 16.10 -9.27
CA CYS A 252 -3.64 15.91 -7.85
C CYS A 252 -4.90 15.06 -7.65
N VAL A 253 -4.99 14.38 -6.52
CA VAL A 253 -6.18 13.62 -6.10
C VAL A 253 -6.80 14.33 -4.90
N ASP A 254 -8.11 14.52 -4.91
CA ASP A 254 -8.86 15.04 -3.75
C ASP A 254 -9.10 13.94 -2.69
N ASP A 255 -9.69 14.30 -1.56
CA ASP A 255 -9.96 13.32 -0.48
C ASP A 255 -11.04 12.28 -0.87
N ASN A 256 -11.78 12.50 -1.97
CA ASN A 256 -12.76 11.56 -2.53
C ASN A 256 -12.16 10.63 -3.61
N GLY A 257 -10.88 10.78 -3.96
CA GLY A 257 -10.24 10.00 -5.03
C GLY A 257 -10.42 10.59 -6.44
N VAL A 258 -10.98 11.79 -6.57
CA VAL A 258 -11.18 12.47 -7.85
C VAL A 258 -9.87 13.06 -8.33
N VAL A 259 -9.52 12.82 -9.59
CA VAL A 259 -8.30 13.31 -10.23
C VAL A 259 -8.56 14.67 -10.87
N HIS A 260 -7.72 15.65 -10.54
CA HIS A 260 -7.75 16.99 -11.12
C HIS A 260 -6.37 17.34 -11.69
N VAL A 261 -6.34 18.27 -12.64
CA VAL A 261 -5.09 18.92 -13.07
C VAL A 261 -5.15 20.41 -12.76
N ARG A 262 -4.20 20.89 -11.95
CA ARG A 262 -4.06 22.31 -11.60
C ARG A 262 -3.06 22.97 -12.53
N ASP A 263 -3.41 24.14 -13.05
CA ASP A 263 -2.50 24.99 -13.84
C ASP A 263 -1.79 26.05 -12.98
N VAL A 264 -2.00 26.02 -11.66
CA VAL A 264 -1.35 26.86 -10.67
C VAL A 264 -0.59 25.98 -9.68
N LEU A 265 0.71 26.23 -9.54
CA LEU A 265 1.56 25.61 -8.54
C LEU A 265 1.79 26.58 -7.38
N VAL A 266 1.39 26.18 -6.18
CA VAL A 266 1.61 26.97 -4.96
C VAL A 266 2.77 26.37 -4.17
N ILE A 267 3.78 27.19 -3.86
CA ILE A 267 5.03 26.79 -3.22
C ILE A 267 5.17 27.56 -1.90
N GLY A 268 5.32 26.80 -0.81
CA GLY A 268 5.63 27.33 0.51
C GLY A 268 7.11 27.21 0.88
N GLU A 269 7.45 27.65 2.09
CA GLU A 269 8.82 27.66 2.61
C GLU A 269 9.45 26.26 2.65
N ARG A 270 8.71 25.26 3.16
CA ARG A 270 9.16 23.85 3.21
C ARG A 270 9.48 23.27 1.84
N ASP A 271 8.82 23.74 0.79
CA ASP A 271 9.01 23.22 -0.56
C ASP A 271 10.31 23.77 -1.19
N LEU A 272 10.68 25.01 -0.84
CA LEU A 272 11.91 25.66 -1.28
C LEU A 272 13.17 25.07 -0.65
N GLU A 273 13.09 24.57 0.59
CA GLU A 273 14.20 23.87 1.24
C GLU A 273 14.62 22.62 0.47
N LYS A 274 13.68 21.99 -0.24
CA LYS A 274 13.89 20.73 -0.97
C LYS A 274 14.39 20.94 -2.39
N SER A 275 14.03 22.05 -3.03
CA SER A 275 14.38 22.28 -4.44
C SER A 275 14.79 23.72 -4.72
N GLN A 276 15.98 23.86 -5.30
CA GLN A 276 16.49 25.13 -5.82
C GLN A 276 16.08 25.39 -7.27
N LYS A 277 15.62 24.37 -8.01
CA LYS A 277 15.24 24.48 -9.41
C LYS A 277 13.78 24.12 -9.58
N ILE A 278 12.98 25.10 -9.98
CA ILE A 278 11.53 24.95 -10.14
C ILE A 278 11.20 25.23 -11.61
N ASN A 279 10.56 24.28 -12.27
CA ASN A 279 10.08 24.44 -13.64
C ASN A 279 8.63 23.97 -13.73
N PHE A 280 7.71 24.86 -14.11
CA PHE A 280 6.29 24.55 -14.17
C PHE A 280 5.66 25.24 -15.38
N PRO A 281 4.88 24.52 -16.23
CA PRO A 281 4.30 25.09 -17.45
C PRO A 281 3.17 26.11 -17.16
N GLY A 282 2.58 26.06 -15.97
CA GLY A 282 1.52 26.98 -15.56
C GLY A 282 2.02 28.20 -14.78
N THR A 283 1.13 28.75 -13.96
CA THR A 283 1.41 29.87 -13.06
C THR A 283 2.03 29.38 -11.77
N ILE A 284 3.06 30.04 -11.27
CA ILE A 284 3.70 29.71 -9.98
C ILE A 284 3.35 30.80 -8.97
N ILE A 285 2.91 30.40 -7.77
CA ILE A 285 2.66 31.29 -6.64
C ILE A 285 3.56 30.87 -5.48
N ILE A 286 4.47 31.75 -5.08
CA ILE A 286 5.37 31.56 -3.95
C ILE A 286 4.84 32.39 -2.79
N THR A 287 4.52 31.73 -1.69
CA THR A 287 3.83 32.36 -0.55
C THR A 287 4.77 32.92 0.51
N CYS A 288 6.08 32.77 0.33
CA CYS A 288 7.13 33.17 1.26
C CYS A 288 8.24 33.99 0.56
N ASN A 289 9.28 34.34 1.31
CA ASN A 289 10.47 35.00 0.79
C ASN A 289 11.35 33.99 0.04
N LEU A 290 12.05 34.47 -0.99
CA LEU A 290 13.09 33.73 -1.69
C LEU A 290 14.44 34.32 -1.30
N ASP A 291 15.20 33.67 -0.43
CA ASP A 291 16.58 34.06 -0.12
C ASP A 291 17.54 32.92 -0.46
N GLY A 292 18.40 33.11 -1.46
CA GLY A 292 19.38 32.10 -1.85
C GLY A 292 19.62 32.02 -3.35
N ALA A 293 19.94 30.83 -3.83
CA ALA A 293 20.23 30.55 -5.23
C ALA A 293 19.13 29.68 -5.84
N PHE A 294 18.10 30.33 -6.39
CA PHE A 294 16.96 29.66 -7.01
C PHE A 294 16.95 29.89 -8.52
N LYS A 295 16.56 28.86 -9.28
CA LYS A 295 16.24 28.98 -10.71
C LYS A 295 14.79 28.58 -10.93
N ILE A 296 13.95 29.57 -11.20
CA ILE A 296 12.50 29.43 -11.29
C ILE A 296 12.07 29.71 -12.73
N THR A 297 11.36 28.78 -13.34
CA THR A 297 10.82 28.92 -14.70
C THR A 297 9.32 28.64 -14.66
N ALA A 298 8.52 29.68 -14.90
CA ALA A 298 7.07 29.61 -15.04
C ALA A 298 6.70 29.73 -16.53
N GLY A 299 5.87 28.82 -17.04
CA GLY A 299 5.38 28.92 -18.42
C GLY A 299 4.33 30.03 -18.60
N LYS A 300 3.62 30.39 -17.52
CA LYS A 300 2.72 31.55 -17.47
C LYS A 300 3.27 32.63 -16.54
N ASP A 301 2.48 33.03 -15.54
CA ASP A 301 2.81 34.11 -14.62
C ASP A 301 3.59 33.59 -13.40
N LEU A 302 4.41 34.45 -12.78
CA LEU A 302 5.03 34.17 -11.49
C LEU A 302 4.58 35.22 -10.47
N ARG A 303 4.07 34.77 -9.33
CA ARG A 303 3.74 35.63 -8.20
C ARG A 303 4.56 35.26 -6.97
N VAL A 304 5.27 36.23 -6.40
CA VAL A 304 6.00 36.07 -5.14
C VAL A 304 5.38 36.99 -4.09
N ASN A 305 4.80 36.42 -3.05
CA ASN A 305 4.21 37.15 -1.93
C ASN A 305 5.25 37.42 -0.83
N GLY A 306 6.44 37.88 -1.22
CA GLY A 306 7.56 38.11 -0.31
C GLY A 306 8.67 38.92 -0.96
N LEU A 307 9.81 38.97 -0.28
CA LEU A 307 11.07 39.54 -0.76
C LEU A 307 11.84 38.49 -1.58
N VAL A 308 12.49 38.92 -2.66
CA VAL A 308 13.44 38.09 -3.40
C VAL A 308 14.85 38.63 -3.18
N SER A 309 15.75 37.81 -2.66
CA SER A 309 17.13 38.14 -2.31
C SER A 309 18.09 37.04 -2.74
N GLY A 310 19.28 37.43 -3.21
CA GLY A 310 20.37 36.52 -3.55
C GLY A 310 20.49 36.23 -5.04
N SER A 311 21.12 35.10 -5.38
CA SER A 311 21.38 34.67 -6.76
C SER A 311 20.15 33.98 -7.38
N VAL A 312 19.02 34.67 -7.39
CA VAL A 312 17.74 34.15 -7.88
C VAL A 312 17.57 34.50 -9.36
N ARG A 313 17.36 33.48 -10.20
CA ARG A 313 17.07 33.61 -11.63
C ARG A 313 15.62 33.20 -11.90
N ILE A 314 14.81 34.18 -12.25
CA ILE A 314 13.39 34.03 -12.58
C ILE A 314 13.22 34.16 -14.09
N LYS A 315 12.53 33.20 -14.70
CA LYS A 315 12.01 33.29 -16.07
C LYS A 315 10.51 33.03 -16.06
N ALA A 316 9.71 33.93 -16.62
CA ALA A 316 8.27 33.77 -16.77
C ALA A 316 7.85 34.00 -18.23
N GLY A 317 6.99 33.14 -18.76
CA GLY A 317 6.41 33.28 -20.10
C GLY A 317 5.33 34.38 -20.19
N ARG A 318 4.97 34.99 -19.07
CA ARG A 318 4.04 36.14 -18.97
C ARG A 318 4.52 37.12 -17.91
N ASP A 319 3.67 37.53 -16.98
CA ASP A 319 3.96 38.60 -16.04
C ASP A 319 4.68 38.07 -14.78
N VAL A 320 5.54 38.89 -14.20
CA VAL A 320 6.16 38.64 -12.88
C VAL A 320 5.67 39.69 -11.89
N TYR A 321 5.07 39.23 -10.79
CA TYR A 321 4.64 40.08 -9.69
C TYR A 321 5.38 39.69 -8.41
N ILE A 322 6.16 40.61 -7.86
CA ILE A 322 6.82 40.46 -6.57
C ILE A 322 6.22 41.50 -5.63
N LYS A 323 5.56 41.03 -4.56
CA LYS A 323 4.92 41.91 -3.59
C LYS A 323 5.94 42.75 -2.81
N GLY A 324 7.08 42.15 -2.46
CA GLY A 324 8.21 42.86 -1.87
C GLY A 324 9.16 43.40 -2.94
N GLY A 325 10.42 43.61 -2.56
CA GLY A 325 11.48 44.00 -3.51
C GLY A 325 12.35 42.84 -4.01
N PHE A 326 13.26 43.21 -4.91
CA PHE A 326 14.23 42.32 -5.52
C PHE A 326 15.66 42.81 -5.23
N PHE A 327 16.42 42.03 -4.47
CA PHE A 327 17.84 42.23 -4.18
C PHE A 327 18.68 41.18 -4.91
N GLY A 328 19.20 41.50 -6.10
CA GLY A 328 19.90 40.54 -6.95
C GLY A 328 21.33 40.20 -6.50
N ARG A 329 21.93 40.99 -5.59
CA ARG A 329 23.33 40.85 -5.14
C ARG A 329 24.32 40.66 -6.30
N GLY A 330 24.08 41.34 -7.42
CA GLY A 330 24.86 41.31 -8.65
C GLY A 330 24.72 40.04 -9.51
N LYS A 331 23.93 39.04 -9.10
CA LYS A 331 23.77 37.76 -9.82
C LYS A 331 22.32 37.35 -10.11
N GLY A 332 21.37 38.00 -9.45
CA GLY A 332 19.95 37.75 -9.64
C GLY A 332 19.44 38.39 -10.92
N ALA A 333 18.60 37.66 -11.64
CA ALA A 333 17.95 38.13 -12.86
C ALA A 333 16.46 37.80 -12.87
N ILE A 334 15.64 38.73 -13.36
CA ILE A 334 14.22 38.52 -13.67
C ILE A 334 14.05 38.73 -15.17
N VAL A 335 13.54 37.71 -15.86
CA VAL A 335 13.20 37.78 -17.29
C VAL A 335 11.73 37.42 -17.46
N ALA A 336 10.95 38.32 -18.04
CA ALA A 336 9.53 38.15 -18.28
C ALA A 336 9.18 38.45 -19.74
N ASP A 337 8.45 37.55 -20.39
CA ASP A 337 7.86 37.82 -21.71
C ASP A 337 6.62 38.75 -21.61
N GLY A 338 6.19 39.04 -20.39
CA GLY A 338 5.18 40.05 -20.07
C GLY A 338 5.77 41.29 -19.38
N SER A 339 5.07 41.77 -18.37
CA SER A 339 5.45 42.90 -17.53
C SER A 339 6.02 42.44 -16.18
N VAL A 340 6.90 43.24 -15.59
CA VAL A 340 7.43 43.01 -14.23
C VAL A 340 6.88 44.07 -13.30
N THR A 341 6.28 43.66 -12.18
CA THR A 341 5.83 44.55 -11.11
C THR A 341 6.50 44.16 -9.80
N VAL A 342 7.20 45.10 -9.19
CA VAL A 342 8.02 44.86 -7.98
C VAL A 342 8.05 46.10 -7.11
N GLN A 343 8.24 45.95 -5.79
CA GLN A 343 8.28 47.09 -4.90
C GLN A 343 9.54 47.97 -5.14
N PHE A 344 10.72 47.36 -5.15
CA PHE A 344 11.99 48.03 -5.44
C PHE A 344 12.98 47.04 -6.06
N VAL A 345 13.98 47.55 -6.78
CA VAL A 345 15.02 46.74 -7.44
C VAL A 345 16.40 47.22 -7.03
N THR A 346 17.24 46.33 -6.51
CA THR A 346 18.60 46.64 -6.05
C THR A 346 19.58 45.58 -6.52
N GLU A 347 20.70 46.01 -7.12
CA GLU A 347 21.80 45.14 -7.56
C GLU A 347 21.35 43.94 -8.40
N GLY A 348 20.41 44.13 -9.33
CA GLY A 348 19.84 43.04 -10.14
C GLY A 348 19.62 43.40 -11.60
N LEU A 349 19.41 42.37 -12.42
CA LEU A 349 18.98 42.50 -13.81
C LEU A 349 17.47 42.25 -13.92
N VAL A 350 16.74 43.16 -14.54
CA VAL A 350 15.31 43.00 -14.84
C VAL A 350 15.07 43.25 -16.32
N ILE A 351 14.56 42.25 -17.02
CA ILE A 351 14.21 42.31 -18.44
C ILE A 351 12.73 41.98 -18.56
N ALA A 352 11.96 42.87 -19.17
CA ALA A 352 10.55 42.66 -19.47
C ALA A 352 10.26 43.01 -20.93
N GLN A 353 9.57 42.16 -21.68
CA GLN A 353 9.15 42.49 -23.05
C GLN A 353 8.11 43.61 -23.10
N LYS A 354 7.36 43.83 -22.02
CA LYS A 354 6.38 44.92 -21.90
C LYS A 354 6.87 45.99 -20.93
N ASP A 355 6.18 46.16 -19.81
CA ASP A 355 6.39 47.26 -18.88
C ASP A 355 7.11 46.78 -17.61
N VAL A 356 7.96 47.64 -17.05
CA VAL A 356 8.55 47.45 -15.72
C VAL A 356 7.97 48.50 -14.77
N ASN A 357 7.16 48.05 -13.82
CA ASN A 357 6.54 48.88 -12.81
C ASN A 357 7.25 48.68 -11.46
N VAL A 358 7.88 49.72 -10.95
CA VAL A 358 8.60 49.72 -9.67
C VAL A 358 7.90 50.68 -8.71
N GLN A 359 7.61 50.24 -7.48
CA GLN A 359 6.81 51.06 -6.57
C GLN A 359 7.59 52.15 -5.84
N ASP A 360 8.85 51.91 -5.47
CA ASP A 360 9.64 52.82 -4.63
C ASP A 360 10.90 53.34 -5.37
N TYR A 361 11.87 52.46 -5.65
CA TYR A 361 13.14 52.87 -6.26
C TYR A 361 13.85 51.75 -7.05
N ILE A 362 14.73 52.17 -7.95
CA ILE A 362 15.70 51.32 -8.65
C ILE A 362 17.10 51.78 -8.23
N MET A 363 17.94 50.85 -7.73
CA MET A 363 19.27 51.17 -7.25
C MET A 363 20.34 50.22 -7.79
N ASN A 364 21.42 50.76 -8.37
CA ASN A 364 22.56 50.00 -8.90
C ASN A 364 22.14 48.77 -9.72
N SER A 365 21.15 48.93 -10.60
CA SER A 365 20.52 47.82 -11.31
C SER A 365 20.45 48.06 -12.81
N ASP A 366 20.37 46.97 -13.56
CA ASP A 366 20.16 47.00 -15.01
C ASP A 366 18.69 46.64 -15.28
N VAL A 367 17.94 47.59 -15.83
CA VAL A 367 16.51 47.42 -16.10
C VAL A 367 16.25 47.71 -17.57
N ILE A 368 15.67 46.75 -18.28
CA ILE A 368 15.36 46.85 -19.72
C ILE A 368 13.88 46.52 -19.91
N ALA A 369 13.13 47.49 -20.42
CA ALA A 369 11.72 47.31 -20.74
C ALA A 369 11.48 47.46 -22.26
N GLY A 370 10.72 46.54 -22.85
CA GLY A 370 10.31 46.61 -24.24
C GLY A 370 9.26 47.69 -24.53
N ARG A 371 8.64 48.27 -23.50
CA ARG A 371 7.71 49.41 -23.61
C ARG A 371 8.10 50.53 -22.65
N SER A 372 7.66 50.48 -21.40
CA SER A 372 7.90 51.56 -20.44
C SER A 372 8.48 51.10 -19.11
N VAL A 373 9.27 51.96 -18.48
CA VAL A 373 9.67 51.83 -17.07
C VAL A 373 8.97 52.92 -16.27
N LYS A 374 8.21 52.53 -15.24
CA LYS A 374 7.51 53.46 -14.36
C LYS A 374 7.95 53.23 -12.92
N VAL A 375 8.49 54.27 -12.30
CA VAL A 375 8.88 54.26 -10.89
C VAL A 375 7.97 55.21 -10.13
N THR A 376 7.08 54.64 -9.32
CA THR A 376 6.13 55.40 -8.50
C THR A 376 6.68 55.66 -7.09
N GLY A 377 5.82 56.03 -6.13
CA GLY A 377 6.19 56.14 -4.71
C GLY A 377 7.26 57.22 -4.46
N GLU A 378 8.41 56.81 -3.91
CA GLU A 378 9.57 57.70 -3.80
C GLU A 378 10.08 58.14 -5.18
N GLY A 379 9.93 57.28 -6.19
CA GLY A 379 10.15 57.59 -7.59
C GLY A 379 11.62 57.88 -7.88
N LEU A 380 12.52 57.05 -7.35
CA LEU A 380 13.96 57.32 -7.38
C LEU A 380 14.71 56.27 -8.20
N ILE A 381 15.57 56.73 -9.12
CA ILE A 381 16.56 55.87 -9.79
C ILE A 381 17.95 56.35 -9.37
N VAL A 382 18.75 55.47 -8.75
CA VAL A 382 20.12 55.77 -8.32
C VAL A 382 21.09 54.68 -8.74
N GLY A 383 21.93 54.98 -9.72
CA GLY A 383 22.97 54.07 -10.17
C GLY A 383 22.46 52.95 -11.06
N GLY A 384 23.28 52.54 -12.02
CA GLY A 384 22.97 51.49 -12.99
C GLY A 384 22.40 52.03 -14.31
N ASN A 385 21.81 51.14 -15.10
CA ASN A 385 21.32 51.42 -16.44
C ASN A 385 19.82 51.11 -16.53
N VAL A 386 18.99 52.12 -16.74
CA VAL A 386 17.55 51.96 -16.94
C VAL A 386 17.21 52.33 -18.38
N LYS A 387 16.68 51.37 -19.13
CA LYS A 387 16.45 51.48 -20.56
C LYS A 387 15.01 51.09 -20.92
N ALA A 388 14.39 51.86 -21.81
CA ALA A 388 13.06 51.57 -22.32
C ALA A 388 12.93 51.90 -23.80
N VAL A 389 11.98 51.30 -24.49
CA VAL A 389 11.68 51.62 -25.90
C VAL A 389 10.85 52.89 -26.00
N GLU A 390 9.78 53.03 -25.20
CA GLU A 390 8.78 54.09 -25.35
C GLU A 390 8.92 55.19 -24.30
N LEU A 391 9.01 54.85 -23.01
CA LEU A 391 8.87 55.82 -21.92
C LEU A 391 9.63 55.39 -20.66
N ILE A 392 10.28 56.35 -19.99
CA ILE A 392 10.73 56.22 -18.61
C ILE A 392 10.08 57.33 -17.78
N GLU A 393 9.25 56.95 -16.81
CA GLU A 393 8.52 57.86 -15.92
C GLU A 393 9.02 57.68 -14.48
N VAL A 394 9.62 58.74 -13.92
CA VAL A 394 10.28 58.73 -12.62
C VAL A 394 10.27 60.13 -12.02
N LYS A 395 10.24 60.24 -10.68
CA LYS A 395 10.21 61.52 -9.97
C LYS A 395 11.59 62.18 -9.84
N SER A 396 12.63 61.39 -9.59
CA SER A 396 14.00 61.86 -9.39
C SER A 396 15.02 60.85 -9.93
N ILE A 397 16.06 61.34 -10.60
CA ILE A 397 17.14 60.53 -11.17
C ILE A 397 18.47 60.99 -10.56
N GLY A 398 19.28 60.04 -10.13
CA GLY A 398 20.60 60.26 -9.54
C GLY A 398 20.57 60.63 -8.06
N ASN A 399 21.77 60.77 -7.48
CA ASN A 399 21.96 61.23 -6.11
C ASN A 399 23.12 62.24 -6.03
N LYS A 400 23.17 62.98 -4.91
CA LYS A 400 24.24 63.96 -4.63
C LYS A 400 25.61 63.32 -4.42
N TYR A 401 25.68 62.00 -4.32
CA TYR A 401 26.90 61.22 -4.06
C TYR A 401 27.57 60.73 -5.35
N GLY A 402 27.05 61.11 -6.52
CA GLY A 402 27.74 60.94 -7.81
C GLY A 402 27.72 59.53 -8.38
N LEU A 403 26.76 58.68 -7.99
CA LEU A 403 26.60 57.37 -8.63
C LEU A 403 26.12 57.54 -10.08
N ALA A 404 26.89 56.99 -11.02
CA ALA A 404 26.59 57.04 -12.44
C ALA A 404 25.23 56.38 -12.73
N THR A 405 24.27 57.18 -13.18
CA THR A 405 22.90 56.77 -13.45
C THR A 405 22.60 57.02 -14.92
N ASN A 406 22.51 55.95 -15.70
CA ASN A 406 22.26 56.05 -17.15
C ASN A 406 20.80 55.73 -17.43
N VAL A 407 20.13 56.62 -18.14
CA VAL A 407 18.71 56.47 -18.50
C VAL A 407 18.58 56.68 -20.00
N GLU A 408 18.06 55.68 -20.71
CA GLU A 408 17.97 55.67 -22.17
C GLU A 408 16.54 55.32 -22.62
N VAL A 409 16.00 56.10 -23.56
CA VAL A 409 14.69 55.85 -24.18
C VAL A 409 14.88 55.73 -25.70
N GLY A 410 14.10 54.87 -26.35
CA GLY A 410 14.22 54.63 -27.79
C GLY A 410 15.32 53.62 -28.14
N ILE A 411 15.57 52.66 -27.24
CA ILE A 411 16.56 51.59 -27.47
C ILE A 411 16.05 50.55 -28.46
N ASP A 412 16.97 49.80 -29.05
CA ASP A 412 16.68 48.50 -29.67
C ASP A 412 16.63 47.43 -28.56
N PHE A 413 15.43 46.91 -28.29
CA PHE A 413 15.20 45.96 -27.21
C PHE A 413 15.97 44.64 -27.39
N GLU A 414 16.05 44.10 -28.61
CA GLU A 414 16.73 42.83 -28.87
C GLU A 414 18.24 42.96 -28.68
N TYR A 415 18.81 44.06 -29.18
CA TYR A 415 20.23 44.36 -29.02
C TYR A 415 20.61 44.54 -27.54
N GLU A 416 19.88 45.38 -26.80
CA GLU A 416 20.18 45.66 -25.40
C GLU A 416 19.95 44.44 -24.50
N THR A 417 18.91 43.64 -24.77
CA THR A 417 18.66 42.37 -24.07
C THR A 417 19.82 41.40 -24.29
N THR A 418 20.24 41.19 -25.54
CA THR A 418 21.36 40.29 -25.86
C THR A 418 22.67 40.76 -25.21
N LYS A 419 22.94 42.06 -25.28
CA LYS A 419 24.11 42.69 -24.64
C LYS A 419 24.09 42.49 -23.12
N ALA A 420 22.95 42.69 -22.48
CA ALA A 420 22.80 42.50 -21.03
C ALA A 420 22.99 41.03 -20.65
N GLU A 421 22.38 40.09 -21.37
CA GLU A 421 22.55 38.65 -21.10
C GLU A 421 23.99 38.15 -21.25
N ILE A 422 24.76 38.71 -22.18
CA ILE A 422 26.19 38.40 -22.34
C ILE A 422 27.01 39.01 -21.20
N THR A 423 26.70 40.25 -20.80
CA THR A 423 27.45 40.99 -19.79
C THR A 423 27.17 40.48 -18.37
N PHE A 424 25.96 39.99 -18.12
CA PHE A 424 25.45 39.55 -16.81
C PHE A 424 25.82 38.09 -16.47
N ARG A 425 26.92 37.56 -17.05
CA ARG A 425 27.32 36.15 -16.86
C ARG A 425 28.00 35.85 -15.54
#